data_AF-A0A945YED2-F1
#
_entry.id   AF-A0A945YED2-F1
#
_cell.length_a   1.000
_cell.length_b   1.000
_cell.length_c   1.000
_cell.angle_alpha   90.00
_cell.angle_beta   90.00
_cell.angle_gamma   90.00
#
_symmetry.space_group_name_H-M   'P 1'
#
loop_
_entity.id
_entity.type
_entity.pdbx_description
1 polymer ?
#
loop_
_entity_poly.entity_id
_entity_poly.type
_entity_poly.pdbx_seq_one_letter_code
_entity_poly.pdbx_strand_id
1 'polypeptide(L)'
;MKTVLSFILISLSMLSARADDRLRIAQDFLDQHRVYRGSPVSPADFEAQHAMITGSRDPESKFGPVIFAFAKPEVPVLTPAQRIQLTAVIEQRSHGPVNWHDARNIVRVQSLIALWAYAAESNVSEVARLDHVWSGWNDLRLAYMFEEYVARERFQRAAWAVFTPEQRQQIVAGKLDSLIKKNMGHRRAFSANKQVIKMLGKPANPSAFNRVVARWEKKWEAVSQQSERSDKFNRQREWVMDQTDETFAVAAWPEQETAFRNFTQSERDAIRDLIQAGYSNETDLAEKITAIQQQLRALIFEKYPGYAGAFLPSEE
;
A
#
# COMPACT_ATOMS: atom_id res chain seq x y z
N MET A 1 -25.44 -0.46 -39.33
CA MET A 1 -25.54 -0.26 -37.86
C MET A 1 -25.38 -1.53 -37.02
N LYS A 2 -25.79 -2.73 -37.46
CA LYS A 2 -25.58 -3.98 -36.69
C LYS A 2 -24.11 -4.42 -36.55
N THR A 3 -23.24 -4.06 -37.49
CA THR A 3 -21.83 -4.49 -37.52
C THR A 3 -20.91 -3.74 -36.55
N VAL A 4 -21.26 -2.50 -36.18
CA VAL A 4 -20.48 -1.68 -35.23
C VAL A 4 -20.76 -2.09 -33.77
N LEU A 5 -22.00 -2.50 -33.47
CA LEU A 5 -22.34 -3.02 -32.14
C LEU A 5 -21.59 -4.32 -31.82
N SER A 6 -21.40 -5.22 -32.81
CA SER A 6 -20.68 -6.48 -32.60
C SER A 6 -19.19 -6.29 -32.30
N PHE A 7 -18.53 -5.28 -32.90
CA PHE A 7 -17.12 -4.99 -32.65
C PHE A 7 -16.88 -4.41 -31.25
N ILE A 8 -17.81 -3.59 -30.74
CA ILE A 8 -17.74 -3.02 -29.39
C ILE A 8 -17.97 -4.12 -28.34
N LEU A 9 -18.95 -5.01 -28.55
CA LEU A 9 -19.21 -6.15 -27.68
C LEU A 9 -18.06 -7.16 -27.62
N ILE A 10 -17.41 -7.46 -28.76
CA ILE A 10 -16.25 -8.37 -28.80
C ILE A 10 -15.05 -7.75 -28.07
N SER A 11 -14.81 -6.45 -28.24
CA SER A 11 -13.73 -5.72 -27.56
C SER A 11 -13.92 -5.67 -26.04
N LEU A 12 -15.16 -5.45 -25.57
CA LEU A 12 -15.52 -5.48 -24.14
C LEU A 12 -15.37 -6.88 -23.53
N SER A 13 -15.78 -7.94 -24.26
CA SER A 13 -15.65 -9.32 -23.79
C SER A 13 -14.19 -9.80 -23.72
N MET A 14 -13.31 -9.39 -24.65
CA MET A 14 -11.87 -9.71 -24.58
C MET A 14 -11.14 -8.93 -23.49
N LEU A 15 -11.55 -7.69 -23.19
CA LEU A 15 -11.01 -6.93 -22.07
C LEU A 15 -11.42 -7.53 -20.70
N SER A 16 -12.61 -8.15 -20.62
CA SER A 16 -13.08 -8.83 -19.40
C SER A 16 -12.30 -10.09 -19.09
N ALA A 17 -12.14 -11.00 -20.06
CA ALA A 17 -11.37 -12.24 -19.85
C ALA A 17 -9.91 -11.96 -19.43
N ARG A 18 -9.29 -10.92 -20.01
CA ARG A 18 -7.90 -10.53 -19.71
C ARG A 18 -7.69 -9.90 -18.34
N ALA A 19 -8.73 -9.31 -17.72
CA ALA A 19 -8.62 -8.74 -16.37
C ALA A 19 -8.64 -9.84 -15.31
N ASP A 20 -9.51 -10.84 -15.49
CA ASP A 20 -9.64 -11.98 -14.58
C ASP A 20 -8.40 -12.88 -14.62
N ASP A 21 -7.80 -13.05 -15.81
CA ASP A 21 -6.52 -13.76 -15.96
C ASP A 21 -5.37 -13.10 -15.19
N ARG A 22 -5.31 -11.76 -15.16
CA ARG A 22 -4.25 -11.03 -14.45
C ARG A 22 -4.41 -11.09 -12.94
N LEU A 23 -5.65 -11.04 -12.44
CA LEU A 23 -5.94 -11.25 -11.01
C LEU A 23 -5.46 -12.63 -10.57
N ARG A 24 -5.76 -13.66 -11.36
CA ARG A 24 -5.30 -15.03 -11.11
C ARG A 24 -3.77 -15.15 -11.12
N ILE A 25 -3.09 -14.57 -12.10
CA ILE A 25 -1.61 -14.57 -12.15
C ILE A 25 -1.00 -13.93 -10.89
N ALA A 26 -1.55 -12.82 -10.43
CA ALA A 26 -1.09 -12.19 -9.19
C ALA A 26 -1.39 -13.06 -7.96
N GLN A 27 -2.55 -13.71 -7.89
CA GLN A 27 -2.85 -14.66 -6.82
C GLN A 27 -1.88 -15.85 -6.83
N ASP A 28 -1.62 -16.45 -7.99
CA ASP A 28 -0.69 -17.57 -8.15
C ASP A 28 0.73 -17.18 -7.74
N PHE A 29 1.19 -15.97 -8.12
CA PHE A 29 2.48 -15.46 -7.68
C PHE A 29 2.55 -15.33 -6.16
N LEU A 30 1.51 -14.74 -5.54
CA LEU A 30 1.43 -14.60 -4.09
C LEU A 30 1.53 -15.95 -3.41
N ASP A 31 0.74 -16.93 -3.85
CA ASP A 31 0.68 -18.27 -3.25
C ASP A 31 2.00 -19.04 -3.36
N GLN A 32 2.71 -18.89 -4.49
CA GLN A 32 4.03 -19.49 -4.68
C GLN A 32 5.10 -18.89 -3.74
N HIS A 33 4.96 -17.62 -3.36
CA HIS A 33 6.01 -16.87 -2.68
C HIS A 33 5.73 -16.52 -1.22
N ARG A 34 4.58 -16.92 -0.65
CA ARG A 34 4.18 -16.58 0.74
C ARG A 34 5.32 -16.74 1.74
N VAL A 35 5.60 -15.66 2.47
CA VAL A 35 6.53 -15.59 3.59
C VAL A 35 5.87 -16.10 4.86
N TYR A 36 4.57 -15.83 5.03
CA TYR A 36 3.77 -16.33 6.14
C TYR A 36 2.80 -17.42 5.67
N ARG A 37 3.03 -18.66 6.13
CA ARG A 37 2.21 -19.84 5.78
C ARG A 37 1.25 -20.29 6.89
N GLY A 38 1.32 -19.64 8.05
CA GLY A 38 0.46 -19.94 9.19
C GLY A 38 -0.91 -19.25 9.09
N SER A 39 -1.80 -19.60 10.02
CA SER A 39 -2.97 -18.77 10.31
C SER A 39 -2.60 -17.75 11.38
N PRO A 40 -3.05 -16.49 11.30
CA PRO A 40 -2.90 -15.53 12.38
C PRO A 40 -3.59 -16.09 13.64
N VAL A 41 -2.83 -16.31 14.70
CA VAL A 41 -3.38 -16.69 16.02
C VAL A 41 -3.04 -15.57 16.98
N SER A 42 -4.04 -15.06 17.68
CA SER A 42 -3.82 -14.03 18.70
C SER A 42 -3.12 -14.67 19.90
N PRO A 43 -1.98 -14.13 20.38
CA PRO A 43 -1.35 -14.60 21.60
C PRO A 43 -2.28 -14.38 22.81
N ALA A 44 -2.14 -15.21 23.84
CA ALA A 44 -3.01 -15.16 25.02
C ALA A 44 -3.00 -13.80 25.75
N ASP A 45 -1.90 -13.07 25.64
CA ASP A 45 -1.66 -11.75 26.24
C ASP A 45 -1.79 -10.59 25.24
N PHE A 46 -2.42 -10.81 24.07
CA PHE A 46 -2.53 -9.81 23.00
C PHE A 46 -3.01 -8.44 23.50
N GLU A 47 -4.12 -8.39 24.25
CA GLU A 47 -4.68 -7.13 24.75
C GLU A 47 -3.73 -6.39 25.70
N ALA A 48 -3.01 -7.13 26.55
CA ALA A 48 -2.05 -6.55 27.48
C ALA A 48 -0.83 -5.98 26.73
N GLN A 49 -0.30 -6.72 25.75
CA GLN A 49 0.79 -6.27 24.89
C GLN A 49 0.38 -5.05 24.04
N HIS A 50 -0.85 -5.06 23.51
CA HIS A 50 -1.41 -3.95 22.74
C HIS A 50 -1.53 -2.67 23.57
N ALA A 51 -2.12 -2.77 24.78
CA ALA A 51 -2.26 -1.65 25.68
C ALA A 51 -0.90 -1.06 26.09
N MET A 52 0.09 -1.91 26.36
CA MET A 52 1.46 -1.52 26.66
C MET A 52 2.12 -0.79 25.48
N ILE A 53 1.99 -1.29 24.25
CA ILE A 53 2.50 -0.62 23.05
C ILE A 53 1.84 0.75 22.85
N THR A 54 0.51 0.81 22.96
CA THR A 54 -0.25 2.04 22.79
C THR A 54 0.15 3.10 23.82
N GLY A 55 0.43 2.68 25.06
CA GLY A 55 0.91 3.54 26.15
C GLY A 55 2.39 3.92 26.07
N SER A 56 3.17 3.31 25.17
CA SER A 56 4.60 3.63 25.00
C SER A 56 4.82 4.97 24.31
N ARG A 57 6.05 5.49 24.38
CA ARG A 57 6.46 6.72 23.68
C ARG A 57 6.29 6.56 22.16
N ASP A 58 5.71 7.54 21.47
CA ASP A 58 5.78 7.59 20.00
C ASP A 58 7.21 7.99 19.58
N PRO A 59 7.95 7.14 18.86
CA PRO A 59 9.30 7.47 18.43
C PRO A 59 9.34 8.49 17.29
N GLU A 60 8.18 8.85 16.70
CA GLU A 60 8.04 9.76 15.55
C GLU A 60 8.87 9.34 14.33
N SER A 61 9.24 8.05 14.25
CA SER A 61 9.96 7.44 13.14
C SER A 61 9.65 5.95 13.07
N LYS A 62 9.59 5.41 11.85
CA LYS A 62 9.66 3.95 11.64
C LYS A 62 11.07 3.44 11.97
N PHE A 63 11.19 2.19 12.42
CA PHE A 63 12.49 1.63 12.81
C PHE A 63 13.36 1.28 11.59
N GLY A 64 12.73 0.93 10.46
CA GLY A 64 13.43 0.54 9.22
C GLY A 64 14.53 1.53 8.78
N PRO A 65 14.23 2.84 8.60
CA PRO A 65 15.24 3.85 8.26
C PRO A 65 16.35 4.02 9.31
N VAL A 66 16.07 3.74 10.59
CA VAL A 66 17.05 3.86 11.68
C VAL A 66 18.12 2.79 11.57
N ILE A 67 17.75 1.57 11.18
CA ILE A 67 18.70 0.46 10.94
C ILE A 67 19.82 0.90 9.98
N PHE A 68 19.45 1.49 8.84
CA PHE A 68 20.42 1.97 7.85
C PHE A 68 21.24 3.15 8.34
N ALA A 69 20.68 4.03 9.17
CA ALA A 69 21.43 5.13 9.78
C ALA A 69 22.48 4.59 10.77
N PHE A 70 22.11 3.65 11.64
CA PHE A 70 23.00 3.10 12.65
C PHE A 70 24.10 2.20 12.06
N ALA A 71 23.87 1.61 10.88
CA ALA A 71 24.89 0.88 10.14
C ALA A 71 26.07 1.77 9.69
N LYS A 72 25.91 3.10 9.63
CA LYS A 72 26.97 4.01 9.14
C LYS A 72 28.09 4.27 10.17
N PRO A 73 29.38 4.18 9.79
CA PRO A 73 30.53 4.31 10.70
C PRO A 73 30.52 5.55 11.60
N GLU A 74 30.02 6.67 11.08
CA GLU A 74 29.95 7.95 11.77
C GLU A 74 28.93 8.00 12.91
N VAL A 75 28.04 7.01 13.02
CA VAL A 75 27.05 6.92 14.10
C VAL A 75 27.60 6.02 15.21
N PRO A 76 27.98 6.57 16.39
CA PRO A 76 28.72 5.86 17.43
C PRO A 76 27.80 5.06 18.37
N VAL A 77 26.81 4.38 17.80
CA VAL A 77 25.85 3.54 18.56
C VAL A 77 26.34 2.10 18.65
N LEU A 78 26.96 1.60 17.57
CA LEU A 78 27.39 0.21 17.42
C LEU A 78 28.90 0.08 17.53
N THR A 79 29.35 -1.02 18.14
CA THR A 79 30.76 -1.45 18.05
C THR A 79 31.11 -1.88 16.61
N PRO A 80 32.40 -1.95 16.24
CA PRO A 80 32.79 -2.46 14.92
C PRO A 80 32.25 -3.87 14.62
N ALA A 81 32.24 -4.76 15.61
CA ALA A 81 31.70 -6.11 15.46
C ALA A 81 30.18 -6.11 15.22
N GLN A 82 29.43 -5.32 16.00
CA GLN A 82 27.98 -5.16 15.79
C GLN A 82 27.67 -4.56 14.43
N ARG A 83 28.48 -3.60 13.95
CA ARG A 83 28.31 -3.02 12.62
C ARG A 83 28.44 -4.05 11.52
N ILE A 84 29.44 -4.94 11.61
CA ILE A 84 29.60 -6.06 10.68
C ILE A 84 28.37 -6.97 10.70
N GLN A 85 27.87 -7.32 11.89
CA GLN A 85 26.66 -8.13 12.05
C GLN A 85 25.44 -7.45 11.42
N LEU A 86 25.24 -6.15 11.67
CA LEU A 86 24.11 -5.41 11.12
C LEU A 86 24.19 -5.30 9.59
N THR A 87 25.38 -5.06 9.05
CA THR A 87 25.60 -5.05 7.59
C THR A 87 25.26 -6.40 6.98
N ALA A 88 25.66 -7.51 7.60
CA ALA A 88 25.30 -8.85 7.13
C ALA A 88 23.77 -9.08 7.11
N VAL A 89 23.04 -8.60 8.14
CA VAL A 89 21.56 -8.65 8.18
C VAL A 89 20.94 -7.82 7.05
N ILE A 90 21.49 -6.63 6.76
CA ILE A 90 21.04 -5.76 5.65
C ILE A 90 21.29 -6.42 4.29
N GLU A 91 22.47 -7.01 4.09
CA GLU A 91 22.82 -7.72 2.87
C GLU A 91 21.90 -8.92 2.66
N GLN A 92 21.63 -9.72 3.69
CA GLN A 92 20.71 -10.86 3.60
C GLN A 92 19.30 -10.42 3.17
N ARG A 93 18.79 -9.30 3.69
CA ARG A 93 17.48 -8.76 3.29
C ARG A 93 17.45 -8.36 1.81
N SER A 94 18.56 -7.86 1.30
CA SER A 94 18.70 -7.35 -0.08
C SER A 94 18.74 -8.49 -1.11
N HIS A 95 19.15 -9.70 -0.70
CA HIS A 95 19.19 -10.90 -1.53
C HIS A 95 17.98 -11.82 -1.32
N GLY A 96 16.89 -11.31 -0.75
CA GLY A 96 15.65 -12.08 -0.59
C GLY A 96 15.05 -12.47 -1.95
N PRO A 97 14.31 -13.60 -2.02
CA PRO A 97 13.79 -14.12 -3.29
C PRO A 97 12.76 -13.20 -3.95
N VAL A 98 12.07 -12.37 -3.16
CA VAL A 98 11.04 -11.44 -3.63
C VAL A 98 11.26 -10.04 -3.06
N ASN A 99 11.36 -9.05 -3.95
CA ASN A 99 11.16 -7.65 -3.60
C ASN A 99 9.66 -7.35 -3.52
N TRP A 100 9.09 -7.60 -2.35
CA TRP A 100 7.67 -7.37 -2.08
C TRP A 100 7.21 -5.94 -2.34
N HIS A 101 8.09 -4.95 -2.21
CA HIS A 101 7.76 -3.55 -2.49
C HIS A 101 7.37 -3.35 -3.95
N ASP A 102 8.15 -3.91 -4.87
CA ASP A 102 7.92 -3.80 -6.31
C ASP A 102 6.69 -4.63 -6.70
N ALA A 103 6.60 -5.87 -6.21
CA ALA A 103 5.48 -6.75 -6.47
C ALA A 103 4.14 -6.13 -6.01
N ARG A 104 4.06 -5.57 -4.79
CA ARG A 104 2.86 -4.87 -4.32
C ARG A 104 2.54 -3.62 -5.14
N ASN A 105 3.56 -2.94 -5.70
CA ASN A 105 3.36 -1.74 -6.48
C ASN A 105 2.79 -2.06 -7.87
N ILE A 106 3.16 -3.19 -8.47
CA ILE A 106 2.52 -3.69 -9.69
C ILE A 106 1.03 -3.94 -9.44
N VAL A 107 0.69 -4.67 -8.38
CA VAL A 107 -0.70 -4.94 -7.98
C VAL A 107 -1.46 -3.63 -7.71
N ARG A 108 -0.82 -2.66 -7.04
CA ARG A 108 -1.37 -1.30 -6.87
C ARG A 108 -1.67 -0.63 -8.21
N VAL A 109 -0.77 -0.70 -9.19
CA VAL A 109 -0.98 -0.06 -10.49
C VAL A 109 -2.14 -0.73 -11.24
N GLN A 110 -2.30 -2.05 -11.16
CA GLN A 110 -3.47 -2.75 -11.70
C GLN A 110 -4.78 -2.31 -11.02
N SER A 111 -4.78 -2.17 -9.70
CA SER A 111 -5.90 -1.59 -8.95
C SER A 111 -6.24 -0.18 -9.44
N LEU A 112 -5.24 0.66 -9.75
CA LEU A 112 -5.46 1.99 -10.31
C LEU A 112 -6.07 1.94 -11.73
N ILE A 113 -5.64 1.00 -12.57
CA ILE A 113 -6.23 0.80 -13.91
C ILE A 113 -7.72 0.46 -13.78
N ALA A 114 -8.08 -0.47 -12.89
CA ALA A 114 -9.47 -0.84 -12.61
C ALA A 114 -10.27 0.34 -12.02
N LEU A 115 -9.66 1.12 -11.12
CA LEU A 115 -10.25 2.31 -10.52
C LEU A 115 -10.68 3.33 -11.59
N TRP A 116 -9.81 3.66 -12.56
CA TRP A 116 -10.15 4.67 -13.56
C TRP A 116 -11.29 4.23 -14.48
N ALA A 117 -11.35 2.95 -14.86
CA ALA A 117 -12.50 2.41 -15.58
C ALA A 117 -13.77 2.49 -14.71
N TYR A 118 -13.69 1.99 -13.47
CA TYR A 118 -14.80 2.03 -12.51
C TYR A 118 -15.32 3.45 -12.33
N ALA A 119 -14.44 4.44 -12.17
CA ALA A 119 -14.84 5.81 -11.85
C ALA A 119 -15.58 6.52 -13.00
N ALA A 120 -15.26 6.19 -14.25
CA ALA A 120 -15.88 6.81 -15.43
C ALA A 120 -17.17 6.09 -15.90
N GLU A 121 -17.34 4.82 -15.57
CA GLU A 121 -18.46 4.02 -16.04
C GLU A 121 -19.82 4.50 -15.48
N SER A 122 -20.84 4.53 -16.35
CA SER A 122 -22.21 4.95 -16.04
C SER A 122 -23.22 3.80 -16.14
N ASN A 123 -22.89 2.73 -16.87
CA ASN A 123 -23.72 1.54 -17.00
C ASN A 123 -23.72 0.73 -15.69
N VAL A 124 -24.89 0.53 -15.09
CA VAL A 124 -25.03 -0.11 -13.77
C VAL A 124 -24.42 -1.52 -13.70
N SER A 125 -24.65 -2.36 -14.71
CA SER A 125 -24.08 -3.72 -14.73
C SER A 125 -22.56 -3.70 -14.84
N GLU A 126 -22.01 -2.79 -15.64
CA GLU A 126 -20.57 -2.68 -15.82
C GLU A 126 -19.88 -2.04 -14.61
N VAL A 127 -20.53 -1.09 -13.93
CA VAL A 127 -20.09 -0.55 -12.64
C VAL A 127 -19.94 -1.66 -11.61
N ALA A 128 -20.93 -2.55 -11.49
CA ALA A 128 -20.89 -3.66 -10.54
C ALA A 128 -19.75 -4.64 -10.86
N ARG A 129 -19.52 -4.92 -12.16
CA ARG A 129 -18.40 -5.76 -12.60
C ARG A 129 -17.05 -5.12 -12.27
N LEU A 130 -16.87 -3.84 -12.57
CA LEU A 130 -15.62 -3.10 -12.33
C LEU A 130 -15.35 -2.90 -10.83
N ASP A 131 -16.40 -2.75 -10.01
CA ASP A 131 -16.29 -2.74 -8.55
C ASP A 131 -15.73 -4.06 -8.02
N HIS A 132 -16.24 -5.20 -8.53
CA HIS A 132 -15.72 -6.52 -8.18
C HIS A 132 -14.25 -6.69 -8.57
N VAL A 133 -13.89 -6.32 -9.81
CA VAL A 133 -12.51 -6.38 -10.31
C VAL A 133 -11.58 -5.51 -9.46
N TRP A 134 -11.98 -4.27 -9.17
CA TRP A 134 -11.18 -3.37 -8.32
C TRP A 134 -11.01 -3.94 -6.91
N SER A 135 -12.07 -4.52 -6.34
CA SER A 135 -12.05 -5.09 -5.00
C SER A 135 -11.07 -6.27 -4.93
N GLY A 136 -11.08 -7.16 -5.93
CA GLY A 136 -10.09 -8.25 -6.04
C GLY A 136 -8.64 -7.73 -6.10
N TRP A 137 -8.38 -6.67 -6.87
CA TRP A 137 -7.05 -6.05 -6.90
C TRP A 137 -6.67 -5.39 -5.56
N ASN A 138 -7.62 -4.79 -4.85
CA ASN A 138 -7.38 -4.18 -3.55
C ASN A 138 -7.12 -5.24 -2.47
N ASP A 139 -7.82 -6.38 -2.51
CA ASP A 139 -7.58 -7.52 -1.63
C ASP A 139 -6.20 -8.12 -1.85
N LEU A 140 -5.81 -8.36 -3.11
CA LEU A 140 -4.46 -8.76 -3.44
C LEU A 140 -3.43 -7.75 -2.95
N ARG A 141 -3.66 -6.45 -3.14
CA ARG A 141 -2.74 -5.42 -2.67
C ARG A 141 -2.52 -5.51 -1.16
N LEU A 142 -3.58 -5.73 -0.38
CA LEU A 142 -3.51 -5.91 1.07
C LEU A 142 -2.75 -7.18 1.45
N ALA A 143 -2.98 -8.28 0.74
CA ALA A 143 -2.25 -9.53 0.96
C ALA A 143 -0.75 -9.41 0.65
N TYR A 144 -0.38 -8.74 -0.44
CA TYR A 144 1.02 -8.43 -0.74
C TYR A 144 1.65 -7.49 0.28
N MET A 145 0.89 -6.52 0.79
CA MET A 145 1.34 -5.65 1.88
C MET A 145 1.58 -6.43 3.17
N PHE A 146 0.79 -7.47 3.44
CA PHE A 146 0.98 -8.37 4.57
C PHE A 146 2.27 -9.19 4.44
N GLU A 147 2.55 -9.77 3.26
CA GLU A 147 3.82 -10.48 3.04
C GLU A 147 5.04 -9.54 3.16
N GLU A 148 4.94 -8.31 2.66
CA GLU A 148 5.97 -7.29 2.90
C GLU A 148 6.11 -6.96 4.38
N TYR A 149 4.99 -6.84 5.10
CA TYR A 149 4.96 -6.55 6.53
C TYR A 149 5.70 -7.64 7.31
N VAL A 150 5.40 -8.92 7.09
CA VAL A 150 6.05 -10.04 7.78
C VAL A 150 7.54 -10.12 7.41
N ALA A 151 7.88 -9.97 6.12
CA ALA A 151 9.28 -9.95 5.69
C ALA A 151 10.06 -8.78 6.33
N ARG A 152 9.44 -7.61 6.46
CA ARG A 152 10.02 -6.46 7.13
C ARG A 152 10.16 -6.70 8.64
N GLU A 153 9.17 -7.29 9.28
CA GLU A 153 9.18 -7.60 10.71
C GLU A 153 10.36 -8.52 11.06
N ARG A 154 10.53 -9.63 10.33
CA ARG A 154 11.65 -10.56 10.53
C ARG A 154 13.01 -9.88 10.37
N PHE A 155 13.15 -9.04 9.35
CA PHE A 155 14.35 -8.25 9.14
C PHE A 155 14.62 -7.27 10.29
N GLN A 156 13.59 -6.52 10.71
CA GLN A 156 13.72 -5.55 11.80
C GLN A 156 14.08 -6.23 13.12
N ARG A 157 13.51 -7.40 13.42
CA ARG A 157 13.88 -8.21 14.59
C ARG A 157 15.31 -8.72 14.54
N ALA A 158 15.76 -9.21 13.39
CA ALA A 158 17.16 -9.61 13.21
C ALA A 158 18.12 -8.43 13.41
N ALA A 159 17.77 -7.25 12.91
CA ALA A 159 18.53 -6.03 13.15
C ALA A 159 18.49 -5.60 14.63
N TRP A 160 17.32 -5.68 15.27
CA TRP A 160 17.14 -5.39 16.71
C TRP A 160 18.02 -6.30 17.58
N ALA A 161 18.18 -7.57 17.20
CA ALA A 161 18.99 -8.54 17.91
C ALA A 161 20.49 -8.18 17.99
N VAL A 162 21.00 -7.35 17.06
CA VAL A 162 22.40 -6.90 17.04
C VAL A 162 22.72 -5.94 18.18
N PHE A 163 21.73 -5.17 18.64
CA PHE A 163 21.90 -4.23 19.76
C PHE A 163 21.97 -4.99 21.09
N THR A 164 22.78 -4.54 22.04
CA THR A 164 22.74 -5.06 23.42
C THR A 164 21.45 -4.63 24.11
N PRO A 165 21.01 -5.32 25.18
CA PRO A 165 19.86 -4.89 25.97
C PRO A 165 19.95 -3.42 26.42
N GLU A 166 21.14 -2.96 26.82
CA GLU A 166 21.36 -1.57 27.25
C GLU A 166 21.18 -0.58 26.10
N GLN A 167 21.69 -0.90 24.90
CA GLN A 167 21.49 -0.07 23.71
C GLN A 167 20.00 0.01 23.33
N ARG A 168 19.28 -1.12 23.37
CA ARG A 168 17.83 -1.17 23.11
C ARG A 168 17.06 -0.29 24.10
N GLN A 169 17.38 -0.37 25.39
CA GLN A 169 16.80 0.50 26.41
C GLN A 169 17.06 1.99 26.12
N GLN A 170 18.27 2.36 25.69
CA GLN A 170 18.59 3.74 25.33
C GLN A 170 17.80 4.23 24.10
N ILE A 171 17.63 3.36 23.09
CA ILE A 171 16.82 3.62 21.89
C ILE A 171 15.35 3.85 22.28
N VAL A 172 14.77 2.94 23.05
CA VAL A 172 13.37 3.02 23.53
C VAL A 172 13.14 4.29 24.35
N ALA A 173 14.07 4.59 25.27
CA ALA A 173 14.03 5.79 26.11
C ALA A 173 14.24 7.11 25.33
N GLY A 174 14.57 7.05 24.03
CA GLY A 174 14.79 8.24 23.20
C GLY A 174 16.12 8.95 23.43
N LYS A 175 17.06 8.32 24.15
CA LYS A 175 18.39 8.91 24.40
C LYS A 175 19.21 9.11 23.14
N LEU A 176 18.87 8.41 22.05
CA LEU A 176 19.53 8.49 20.75
C LEU A 176 18.72 9.26 19.71
N ASP A 177 17.67 9.98 20.11
CA ASP A 177 16.78 10.69 19.18
C ASP A 177 17.50 11.74 18.33
N SER A 178 18.54 12.38 18.86
CA SER A 178 19.36 13.34 18.11
C SER A 178 20.10 12.72 16.92
N LEU A 179 20.27 11.39 16.91
CA LEU A 179 20.91 10.64 15.83
C LEU A 179 19.90 10.09 14.82
N ILE A 180 18.60 10.29 15.06
CA ILE A 180 17.52 9.65 14.33
C ILE A 180 16.68 10.71 13.62
N LYS A 181 16.68 10.65 12.29
CA LYS A 181 15.80 11.51 11.50
C LYS A 181 14.34 11.13 11.76
N LYS A 182 13.60 12.03 12.41
CA LYS A 182 12.16 11.87 12.62
C LYS A 182 11.42 11.91 11.28
N ASN A 183 10.55 10.94 11.08
CA ASN A 183 9.70 10.82 9.91
C ASN A 183 8.45 10.03 10.27
N MET A 184 7.37 10.76 10.59
CA MET A 184 6.07 10.19 10.89
C MET A 184 5.36 9.62 9.65
N GLY A 185 5.96 9.74 8.46
CA GLY A 185 5.36 9.40 7.18
C GLY A 185 4.56 10.56 6.59
N HIS A 186 4.04 10.34 5.39
CA HIS A 186 3.14 11.31 4.77
C HIS A 186 1.74 11.17 5.35
N ARG A 187 1.19 12.28 5.84
CA ARG A 187 -0.23 12.35 6.19
C ARG A 187 -1.07 11.94 4.99
N ARG A 188 -2.05 11.07 5.23
CA ARG A 188 -3.04 10.64 4.23
C ARG A 188 -4.09 11.73 3.99
N ALA A 189 -3.63 12.91 3.59
CA ALA A 189 -4.51 14.04 3.31
C ALA A 189 -5.42 13.76 2.11
N PHE A 190 -6.61 14.37 2.11
CA PHE A 190 -7.53 14.28 0.98
C PHE A 190 -6.87 14.85 -0.28
N SER A 191 -6.72 14.02 -1.31
CA SER A 191 -6.04 14.41 -2.55
C SER A 191 -6.74 13.93 -3.82
N ALA A 192 -7.91 13.30 -3.71
CA ALA A 192 -8.66 12.76 -4.84
C ALA A 192 -8.94 13.84 -5.89
N ASN A 193 -9.31 15.07 -5.47
CA ASN A 193 -9.53 16.19 -6.37
C ASN A 193 -8.26 16.58 -7.17
N LYS A 194 -7.10 16.64 -6.50
CA LYS A 194 -5.81 16.92 -7.15
C LYS A 194 -5.44 15.83 -8.14
N GLN A 195 -5.69 14.56 -7.79
CA GLN A 195 -5.45 13.42 -8.67
C GLN A 195 -6.35 13.49 -9.91
N VAL A 196 -7.65 13.73 -9.75
CA VAL A 196 -8.58 13.86 -10.88
C VAL A 196 -8.21 15.03 -11.78
N ILE A 197 -7.93 16.21 -11.23
CA ILE A 197 -7.54 17.40 -12.02
C ILE A 197 -6.21 17.17 -12.76
N LYS A 198 -5.24 16.52 -12.09
CA LYS A 198 -3.95 16.21 -12.72
C LYS A 198 -4.12 15.31 -13.94
N MET A 199 -5.03 14.34 -13.87
CA MET A 199 -5.18 13.31 -14.89
C MET A 199 -6.17 13.68 -16.00
N LEU A 200 -7.25 14.40 -15.67
CA LEU A 200 -8.32 14.74 -16.62
C LEU A 200 -8.35 16.22 -17.01
N GLY A 201 -7.54 17.07 -16.36
CA GLY A 201 -7.58 18.51 -16.56
C GLY A 201 -8.70 19.19 -15.76
N LYS A 202 -9.11 20.39 -16.18
CA LYS A 202 -10.16 21.16 -15.49
C LYS A 202 -11.52 20.49 -15.69
N PRO A 203 -12.38 20.42 -14.65
CA PRO A 203 -13.72 19.82 -14.78
C PRO A 203 -14.63 20.67 -15.67
N ALA A 204 -15.41 20.02 -16.55
CA ALA A 204 -16.49 20.66 -17.30
C ALA A 204 -17.56 21.30 -16.40
N ASN A 205 -17.80 20.76 -15.21
CA ASN A 205 -18.71 21.34 -14.20
C ASN A 205 -17.99 21.65 -12.87
N PRO A 206 -17.28 22.79 -12.76
CA PRO A 206 -16.52 23.14 -11.55
C PRO A 206 -17.40 23.27 -10.31
N SER A 207 -18.64 23.75 -10.46
CA SER A 207 -19.55 23.95 -9.35
C SER A 207 -20.01 22.62 -8.73
N ALA A 208 -20.37 21.63 -9.57
CA ALA A 208 -20.73 20.30 -9.08
C ALA A 208 -19.52 19.57 -8.50
N PHE A 209 -18.38 19.65 -9.17
CA PHE A 209 -17.11 19.09 -8.69
C PHE A 209 -16.75 19.62 -7.30
N ASN A 210 -16.78 20.94 -7.09
CA ASN A 210 -16.43 21.55 -5.80
C ASN A 210 -17.41 21.19 -4.67
N ARG A 211 -18.69 20.98 -4.96
CA ARG A 211 -19.65 20.47 -3.96
C ARG A 211 -19.28 19.06 -3.50
N VAL A 212 -18.82 18.21 -4.42
CA VAL A 212 -18.32 16.87 -4.09
C VAL A 212 -17.04 16.95 -3.27
N VAL A 213 -16.09 17.83 -3.63
CA VAL A 213 -14.87 18.09 -2.85
C VAL A 213 -15.20 18.43 -1.39
N ALA A 214 -16.04 19.43 -1.16
CA ALA A 214 -16.39 19.88 0.19
C ALA A 214 -17.09 18.79 1.02
N ARG A 215 -17.90 17.92 0.37
CA ARG A 215 -18.52 16.77 1.04
C ARG A 215 -17.48 15.73 1.46
N TRP A 216 -16.53 15.43 0.58
CA TRP A 216 -15.50 14.44 0.85
C TRP A 216 -14.47 14.92 1.85
N GLU A 217 -14.09 16.20 1.84
CA GLU A 217 -13.20 16.79 2.85
C GLU A 217 -13.71 16.56 4.28
N LYS A 218 -15.03 16.71 4.51
CA LYS A 218 -15.66 16.42 5.79
C LYS A 218 -15.61 14.94 6.15
N LYS A 219 -15.90 14.05 5.20
CA LYS A 219 -15.84 12.59 5.41
C LYS A 219 -14.42 12.10 5.66
N TRP A 220 -13.43 12.77 5.07
CA TRP A 220 -12.04 12.35 5.08
C TRP A 220 -11.37 12.49 6.44
N GLU A 221 -11.91 13.33 7.33
CA GLU A 221 -11.36 13.54 8.66
C GLU A 221 -11.28 12.22 9.45
N ALA A 222 -12.36 11.45 9.48
CA ALA A 222 -12.39 10.16 10.15
C ALA A 222 -11.41 9.15 9.54
N VAL A 223 -11.31 9.12 8.20
CA VAL A 223 -10.38 8.25 7.45
C VAL A 223 -8.92 8.59 7.76
N SER A 224 -8.59 9.88 7.79
CA SER A 224 -7.26 10.38 8.14
C SER A 224 -6.91 10.04 9.58
N GLN A 225 -7.83 10.26 10.53
CA GLN A 225 -7.61 9.94 11.94
C GLN A 225 -7.38 8.45 12.17
N GLN A 226 -8.15 7.58 11.52
CA GLN A 226 -7.95 6.12 11.62
C GLN A 226 -6.58 5.71 11.06
N SER A 227 -6.19 6.25 9.90
CA SER A 227 -4.88 6.00 9.29
C SER A 227 -3.73 6.46 10.20
N GLU A 228 -3.84 7.67 10.77
CA GLU A 228 -2.83 8.25 11.67
C GLU A 228 -2.67 7.42 12.96
N ARG A 229 -3.78 6.93 13.54
CA ARG A 229 -3.75 6.05 14.72
C ARG A 229 -3.04 4.73 14.42
N SER A 230 -3.38 4.09 13.30
CA SER A 230 -2.73 2.83 12.90
C SER A 230 -1.25 3.01 12.57
N ASP A 231 -0.88 4.09 11.87
CA ASP A 231 0.53 4.40 11.57
C ASP A 231 1.31 4.68 12.87
N LYS A 232 0.70 5.37 13.84
CA LYS A 232 1.30 5.60 15.16
C LYS A 232 1.52 4.29 15.92
N PHE A 233 0.50 3.45 16.02
CA PHE A 233 0.62 2.16 16.69
C PHE A 233 1.73 1.31 16.08
N ASN A 234 1.81 1.24 14.75
CA ASN A 234 2.88 0.53 14.07
C ASN A 234 4.27 1.10 14.38
N ARG A 235 4.43 2.43 14.43
CA ARG A 235 5.70 3.04 14.85
C ARG A 235 6.07 2.65 16.28
N GLN A 236 5.14 2.72 17.22
CA GLN A 236 5.38 2.33 18.61
C GLN A 236 5.80 0.86 18.71
N ARG A 237 5.04 -0.04 18.08
CA ARG A 237 5.30 -1.48 18.04
C ARG A 237 6.69 -1.81 17.49
N GLU A 238 7.10 -1.17 16.40
CA GLU A 238 8.42 -1.38 15.79
C GLU A 238 9.60 -1.07 16.71
N TRP A 239 9.37 -0.33 17.81
CA TRP A 239 10.41 0.09 18.74
C TRP A 239 10.40 -0.67 20.07
N VAL A 240 9.40 -1.53 20.30
CA VAL A 240 9.31 -2.38 21.50
C VAL A 240 9.28 -3.87 21.11
N MET A 241 10.07 -4.24 20.09
CA MET A 241 10.14 -5.61 19.57
C MET A 241 10.66 -6.65 20.59
N ASP A 242 11.30 -6.24 21.69
CA ASP A 242 11.66 -7.16 22.79
C ASP A 242 10.45 -7.57 23.63
N GLN A 243 9.35 -6.80 23.57
CA GLN A 243 8.17 -7.01 24.41
C GLN A 243 7.04 -7.77 23.70
N THR A 244 7.22 -8.05 22.41
CA THR A 244 6.25 -8.76 21.57
C THR A 244 6.98 -9.67 20.60
N ASP A 245 6.33 -10.71 20.10
CA ASP A 245 6.90 -11.61 19.09
C ASP A 245 6.30 -11.37 17.69
N GLU A 246 6.74 -12.16 16.70
CA GLU A 246 6.16 -12.12 15.35
C GLU A 246 4.66 -12.45 15.38
N THR A 247 4.23 -13.35 16.28
CA THR A 247 2.82 -13.75 16.43
C THR A 247 1.94 -12.55 16.77
N PHE A 248 2.36 -11.73 17.74
CA PHE A 248 1.67 -10.47 18.07
C PHE A 248 1.63 -9.53 16.87
N ALA A 249 2.75 -9.33 16.17
CA ALA A 249 2.83 -8.44 15.02
C ALA A 249 1.83 -8.86 13.92
N VAL A 250 1.77 -10.16 13.61
CA VAL A 250 0.81 -10.72 12.67
C VAL A 250 -0.64 -10.58 13.18
N ALA A 251 -0.89 -10.82 14.46
CA ALA A 251 -2.22 -10.68 15.05
C ALA A 251 -2.72 -9.21 15.06
N ALA A 252 -1.81 -8.23 15.10
CA ALA A 252 -2.14 -6.81 15.06
C ALA A 252 -2.27 -6.23 13.63
N TRP A 253 -1.84 -6.96 12.59
CA TRP A 253 -1.97 -6.55 11.19
C TRP A 253 -3.39 -6.11 10.77
N PRO A 254 -4.50 -6.76 11.21
CA PRO A 254 -5.84 -6.37 10.82
C PRO A 254 -6.20 -4.90 11.10
N GLU A 255 -5.58 -4.25 12.09
CA GLU A 255 -5.77 -2.82 12.34
C GLU A 255 -5.24 -1.96 11.20
N GLN A 256 -4.03 -2.27 10.72
CA GLN A 256 -3.44 -1.60 9.57
C GLN A 256 -4.18 -1.93 8.28
N GLU A 257 -4.55 -3.19 8.11
CA GLU A 257 -5.35 -3.62 6.96
C GLU A 257 -6.67 -2.84 6.88
N THR A 258 -7.42 -2.78 7.99
CA THR A 258 -8.71 -2.10 8.06
C THR A 258 -8.57 -0.61 7.78
N ALA A 259 -7.60 0.06 8.41
CA ALA A 259 -7.35 1.48 8.17
C ALA A 259 -7.01 1.75 6.70
N PHE A 260 -6.17 0.91 6.09
CA PHE A 260 -5.76 1.06 4.70
C PHE A 260 -6.88 0.75 3.72
N ARG A 261 -7.67 -0.29 3.98
CA ARG A 261 -8.86 -0.67 3.19
C ARG A 261 -9.88 0.45 3.18
N ASN A 262 -10.19 1.02 4.34
CA ASN A 262 -11.09 2.17 4.46
C ASN A 262 -10.56 3.38 3.68
N PHE A 263 -9.24 3.64 3.75
CA PHE A 263 -8.59 4.68 2.98
C PHE A 263 -8.75 4.47 1.46
N THR A 264 -8.42 3.28 0.94
CA THR A 264 -8.46 3.03 -0.51
C THR A 264 -9.89 2.99 -1.06
N GLN A 265 -10.84 2.45 -0.31
CA GLN A 265 -12.26 2.49 -0.67
C GLN A 265 -12.80 3.93 -0.68
N SER A 266 -12.48 4.72 0.34
CA SER A 266 -12.88 6.14 0.38
C SER A 266 -12.26 6.95 -0.76
N GLU A 267 -10.99 6.70 -1.10
CA GLU A 267 -10.32 7.35 -2.23
C GLU A 267 -11.00 7.00 -3.56
N ARG A 268 -11.29 5.71 -3.78
CA ARG A 268 -12.00 5.22 -4.96
C ARG A 268 -13.35 5.89 -5.14
N ASP A 269 -14.16 5.89 -4.08
CA ASP A 269 -15.51 6.45 -4.11
C ASP A 269 -15.49 7.97 -4.32
N ALA A 270 -14.51 8.66 -3.71
CA ALA A 270 -14.31 10.08 -3.96
C ALA A 270 -13.95 10.38 -5.41
N ILE A 271 -13.03 9.60 -6.00
CA ILE A 271 -12.63 9.76 -7.40
C ILE A 271 -13.82 9.53 -8.34
N ARG A 272 -14.62 8.48 -8.10
CA ARG A 272 -15.84 8.23 -8.87
C ARG A 272 -16.82 9.40 -8.77
N ASP A 273 -17.18 9.83 -7.56
CA ASP A 273 -18.10 10.96 -7.37
C ASP A 273 -17.63 12.24 -8.08
N LEU A 274 -16.32 12.50 -8.04
CA LEU A 274 -15.72 13.67 -8.68
C LEU A 274 -15.79 13.58 -10.21
N ILE A 275 -15.50 12.42 -10.79
CA ILE A 275 -15.60 12.19 -12.24
C ILE A 275 -17.07 12.32 -12.69
N GLN A 276 -17.99 11.63 -12.00
CA GLN A 276 -19.41 11.66 -12.33
C GLN A 276 -20.03 13.06 -12.22
N ALA A 277 -19.59 13.88 -11.25
CA ALA A 277 -20.08 15.24 -11.10
C ALA A 277 -19.42 16.25 -12.04
N GLY A 278 -18.12 16.06 -12.34
CA GLY A 278 -17.30 17.06 -13.03
C GLY A 278 -17.14 16.84 -14.52
N TYR A 279 -17.21 15.60 -15.00
CA TYR A 279 -16.71 15.18 -16.31
C TYR A 279 -17.68 14.28 -17.10
N SER A 280 -18.83 13.89 -16.55
CA SER A 280 -19.76 12.93 -17.19
C SER A 280 -20.28 13.36 -18.58
N ASN A 281 -20.26 14.66 -18.86
CA ASN A 281 -20.73 15.24 -20.13
C ASN A 281 -19.58 15.52 -21.11
N GLU A 282 -18.34 15.17 -20.76
CA GLU A 282 -17.19 15.33 -21.65
C GLU A 282 -17.17 14.23 -22.70
N THR A 283 -17.21 14.63 -23.97
CA THR A 283 -17.26 13.71 -25.12
C THR A 283 -15.99 12.87 -25.26
N ASP A 284 -14.87 13.32 -24.70
CA ASP A 284 -13.56 12.66 -24.77
C ASP A 284 -13.17 11.93 -23.46
N LEU A 285 -14.07 11.82 -22.48
CA LEU A 285 -13.76 11.19 -21.19
C LEU A 285 -13.25 9.75 -21.36
N ALA A 286 -13.89 8.95 -22.22
CA ALA A 286 -13.48 7.57 -22.47
C ALA A 286 -12.06 7.47 -23.07
N GLU A 287 -11.69 8.40 -23.95
CA GLU A 287 -10.36 8.49 -24.56
C GLU A 287 -9.30 8.86 -23.50
N LYS A 288 -9.59 9.86 -22.65
CA LYS A 288 -8.71 10.24 -21.54
C LYS A 288 -8.48 9.08 -20.58
N ILE A 289 -9.53 8.35 -20.20
CA ILE A 289 -9.42 7.19 -19.31
C ILE A 289 -8.56 6.09 -19.95
N THR A 290 -8.77 5.82 -21.24
CA THR A 290 -7.95 4.85 -21.99
C THR A 290 -6.47 5.25 -21.99
N ALA A 291 -6.16 6.52 -22.25
CA ALA A 291 -4.79 7.03 -22.22
C ALA A 291 -4.15 6.92 -20.84
N ILE A 292 -4.89 7.22 -19.77
CA ILE A 292 -4.43 7.05 -18.38
C ILE A 292 -4.08 5.59 -18.11
N GLN A 293 -4.94 4.65 -18.50
CA GLN A 293 -4.68 3.23 -18.29
C GLN A 293 -3.46 2.75 -19.08
N GLN A 294 -3.22 3.26 -20.29
CA GLN A 294 -2.01 2.96 -21.06
C GLN A 294 -0.75 3.49 -20.37
N GLN A 295 -0.77 4.72 -19.85
CA GLN A 295 0.34 5.29 -19.08
C GLN A 295 0.65 4.46 -17.84
N LEU A 296 -0.38 4.00 -17.12
CA LEU A 296 -0.22 3.13 -15.95
C LEU A 296 0.38 1.76 -16.33
N ARG A 297 -0.02 1.17 -17.46
CA ARG A 297 0.60 -0.08 -17.96
C ARG A 297 2.08 0.13 -18.30
N ALA A 298 2.41 1.22 -19.00
CA ALA A 298 3.80 1.56 -19.32
C ALA A 298 4.66 1.75 -18.05
N LEU A 299 4.09 2.37 -17.01
CA LEU A 299 4.76 2.57 -15.73
C LEU A 299 5.19 1.25 -15.07
N ILE A 300 4.44 0.17 -15.24
CA ILE A 300 4.80 -1.16 -14.70
C ILE A 300 6.14 -1.63 -15.29
N PHE A 301 6.28 -1.56 -16.62
CA PHE A 301 7.50 -1.97 -17.31
C PHE A 301 8.67 -1.02 -17.02
N GLU A 302 8.42 0.29 -16.91
CA GLU A 302 9.46 1.29 -16.64
C GLU A 302 10.02 1.18 -15.21
N LYS A 303 9.15 1.04 -14.20
CA LYS A 303 9.55 1.12 -12.79
C LYS A 303 9.82 -0.24 -12.16
N TYR A 304 9.22 -1.31 -12.67
CA TYR A 304 9.30 -2.64 -12.05
C TYR A 304 9.73 -3.72 -13.06
N PRO A 305 10.82 -3.52 -13.83
CA PRO A 305 11.20 -4.41 -14.93
C PRO A 305 11.47 -5.86 -14.47
N GLY A 306 11.99 -6.05 -13.24
CA GLY A 306 12.30 -7.37 -12.70
C GLY A 306 11.07 -8.26 -12.42
N TYR A 307 9.88 -7.68 -12.30
CA TYR A 307 8.64 -8.42 -12.06
C TYR A 307 7.59 -8.21 -13.16
N ALA A 308 7.75 -7.20 -14.02
CA ALA A 308 6.76 -6.87 -15.05
C ALA A 308 6.34 -8.09 -15.88
N GLY A 309 7.30 -8.90 -16.36
CA GLY A 309 7.02 -10.11 -17.15
C GLY A 309 6.35 -11.25 -16.39
N ALA A 310 6.49 -11.30 -15.06
CA ALA A 310 5.83 -12.32 -14.23
C ALA A 310 4.35 -11.99 -13.95
N PHE A 311 3.98 -10.70 -13.99
CA PHE A 311 2.63 -10.21 -13.72
C PHE A 311 1.86 -9.80 -14.98
N LEU A 312 2.57 -9.63 -16.09
CA LEU A 312 2.05 -9.28 -17.40
C LEU A 312 2.75 -10.18 -18.43
N PRO A 313 2.29 -11.43 -18.62
CA PRO A 313 2.80 -12.23 -19.74
C PRO A 313 2.60 -11.42 -21.03
N SER A 314 3.60 -11.48 -21.91
CA SER A 314 3.57 -10.77 -23.18
C SER A 314 2.28 -11.10 -23.92
N GLU A 315 1.63 -10.08 -24.48
CA GLU A 315 0.55 -10.28 -25.44
C GLU A 315 1.18 -10.91 -26.69
N GLU A 316 1.22 -12.25 -26.74
CA GLU A 316 1.33 -12.99 -28.00
C GLU A 316 0.02 -12.93 -28.77
#